data_AF-W7D7Y7-F1
#
_entry.id   AF-W7D7Y7-F1
#
_cell.length_a   1.000
_cell.length_b   1.000
_cell.length_c   1.000
_cell.angle_alpha   90.00
_cell.angle_beta   90.00
_cell.angle_gamma   90.00
#
_symmetry.space_group_name_H-M   'P 1'
#
loop_
_entity.id
_entity.type
_entity.pdbx_description
1 polymer ?
#
loop_
_entity_poly.entity_id
_entity_poly.type
_entity_poly.pdbx_seq_one_letter_code
_entity_poly.pdbx_strand_id
1 'polypeptide(L)' 'MPALKEAFKKLTPGRQRAYLLYFAAPKQSKTRVARIDKYTDRILDGIGLNDRF' A
#
# COMPACT_ATOMS: atom_id res chain seq x y z
N MET A 1 -8.73 -9.51 1.86
CA MET A 1 -7.93 -10.06 2.97
C MET A 1 -8.13 -9.20 4.21
N PRO A 2 -8.71 -9.72 5.30
CA PRO A 2 -8.96 -8.96 6.52
C PRO A 2 -7.67 -8.34 7.10
N ALA A 3 -6.59 -9.11 7.18
CA ALA A 3 -5.30 -8.67 7.72
C ALA A 3 -4.71 -7.47 6.97
N LEU A 4 -4.69 -7.50 5.63
CA LEU A 4 -4.16 -6.39 4.82
C LEU A 4 -4.98 -5.11 5.02
N LYS A 5 -6.31 -5.21 5.11
CA LYS A 5 -7.20 -4.06 5.34
C LYS A 5 -6.93 -3.43 6.71
N GLU A 6 -6.76 -4.25 7.74
CA GLU A 6 -6.45 -3.78 9.09
C GLU A 6 -5.07 -3.15 9.17
N ALA A 7 -4.05 -3.81 8.61
CA ALA A 7 -2.68 -3.30 8.58
C ALA A 7 -2.61 -1.96 7.84
N PHE A 8 -3.27 -1.85 6.68
CA PHE A 8 -3.38 -0.60 5.93
C PHE A 8 -4.02 0.52 6.76
N LYS A 9 -5.11 0.23 7.48
CA LYS A 9 -5.79 1.20 8.34
C LYS A 9 -4.94 1.63 9.55
N LYS A 10 -4.01 0.80 10.01
CA LYS A 10 -3.09 1.10 11.11
C LYS A 10 -1.93 2.01 10.68
N LEU A 11 -1.64 2.12 9.39
CA LEU A 11 -0.66 3.08 8.88
C LEU A 11 -1.10 4.52 9.21
N THR A 12 -0.15 5.43 9.39
CA THR A 12 -0.47 6.85 9.56
C THR A 12 -1.18 7.41 8.31
N PRO A 13 -2.04 8.44 8.43
CA PRO A 13 -2.76 9.00 7.28
C PRO A 13 -1.86 9.39 6.12
N GLY A 14 -0.65 9.88 6.40
CA GLY A 14 0.37 10.19 5.38
C GLY A 14 0.84 8.96 4.61
N ARG A 15 1.14 7.86 5.32
CA ARG A 15 1.54 6.59 4.69
C ARG A 15 0.41 5.98 3.86
N GLN A 16 -0.82 6.01 4.37
CA GLN A 16 -2.01 5.57 3.61
C GLN A 16 -2.16 6.37 2.32
N ARG A 17 -2.08 7.70 2.40
CA ARG A 17 -2.21 8.60 1.24
C ARG A 17 -1.15 8.33 0.18
N ALA A 18 0.11 8.10 0.59
CA ALA A 18 1.18 7.77 -0.34
C ALA A 18 0.89 6.48 -1.12
N TYR A 19 0.45 5.42 -0.44
CA TYR A 19 0.05 4.18 -1.08
C TYR A 19 -1.14 4.34 -2.02
N LEU A 20 -2.20 5.06 -1.60
CA LEU A 20 -3.36 5.31 -2.45
C LEU A 20 -2.98 6.03 -3.75
N LEU A 21 -2.16 7.07 -3.66
CA LEU A 21 -1.67 7.81 -4.84
C LEU A 21 -0.85 6.91 -5.75
N TYR A 22 0.06 6.10 -5.18
CA TYR A 22 0.89 5.18 -5.95
C TYR A 22 0.06 4.07 -6.63
N PHE A 23 -0.92 3.50 -5.95
CA PHE A 23 -1.79 2.46 -6.51
C PHE A 23 -2.78 3.01 -7.54
N ALA A 24 -3.23 4.26 -7.40
CA ALA A 24 -4.16 4.88 -8.34
C ALA A 24 -3.51 5.40 -9.63
N ALA A 25 -2.18 5.65 -9.63
CA ALA A 25 -1.49 6.26 -10.77
C ALA A 25 -1.58 5.47 -12.10
N PRO A 26 -1.49 4.12 -12.14
CA PRO A 26 -1.62 3.37 -13.38
C PRO A 26 -3.07 3.31 -13.90
N LYS A 27 -3.27 3.55 -15.20
CA LYS A 27 -4.58 3.40 -15.86
C LYS A 27 -5.04 1.94 -15.95
N GLN A 28 -4.10 1.00 -16.06
CA GLN A 28 -4.40 -0.42 -16.22
C GLN A 28 -4.65 -1.10 -14.87
N SER A 29 -5.78 -1.79 -14.74
CA SER A 29 -6.16 -2.53 -13.53
C SER A 29 -5.10 -3.55 -13.10
N LYS A 30 -4.56 -4.32 -14.06
CA LYS A 30 -3.50 -5.31 -13.81
C LYS A 30 -2.27 -4.71 -13.11
N THR A 31 -1.89 -3.49 -13.49
CA THR A 31 -0.74 -2.80 -12.91
C THR A 31 -1.04 -2.29 -11.50
N ARG A 32 -2.29 -1.89 -11.22
CA ARG A 32 -2.72 -1.54 -9.86
C ARG A 32 -2.66 -2.74 -8.93
N VAL A 33 -3.18 -3.89 -9.37
CA VAL A 33 -3.14 -5.14 -8.62
C VAL A 33 -1.70 -5.57 -8.36
N ALA A 34 -0.85 -5.60 -9.39
CA ALA A 34 0.56 -5.96 -9.25
C ALA A 34 1.32 -5.04 -8.27
N ARG A 35 0.97 -3.74 -8.22
CA ARG A 35 1.54 -2.83 -7.20
C ARG A 35 1.03 -3.15 -5.79
N ILE A 36 -0.23 -3.49 -5.62
CA ILE A 36 -0.77 -3.88 -4.30
C ILE A 36 -0.06 -5.16 -3.81
N ASP A 37 0.03 -6.17 -4.66
CA ASP A 37 0.68 -7.44 -4.33
C ASP A 37 2.14 -7.23 -3.93
N LYS A 38 2.90 -6.46 -4.73
CA LYS A 38 4.31 -6.15 -4.47
C LYS A 38 4.55 -5.48 -3.11
N TYR A 39 3.59 -4.71 -2.60
CA TYR A 39 3.75 -3.94 -1.35
C TYR A 39 2.92 -4.50 -0.19
N THR A 40 2.28 -5.65 -0.35
CA THR A 40 1.44 -6.27 0.68
C THR A 40 2.25 -6.55 1.94
N ASP A 41 3.42 -7.19 1.82
CA ASP A 41 4.26 -7.52 2.99
C ASP A 41 4.69 -6.27 3.76
N ARG A 42 5.11 -5.21 3.05
CA ARG A 42 5.46 -3.93 3.68
C ARG A 42 4.29 -3.32 4.46
N ILE A 43 3.07 -3.40 3.91
CA ILE A 43 1.88 -2.89 4.60
C ILE A 43 1.59 -3.73 5.84
N LEU A 44 1.75 -5.06 5.76
CA LEU A 44 1.59 -5.97 6.91
C LEU A 44 2.60 -5.65 8.02
N ASP A 45 3.82 -5.26 7.65
CA ASP A 45 4.88 -4.84 8.58
C ASP A 45 4.72 -3.39 9.09
N GLY A 46 3.68 -2.66 8.67
CA GLY A 46 3.44 -1.27 9.08
C GLY A 46 4.37 -0.25 8.42
N ILE A 47 5.08 -0.65 7.35
CA ILE A 47 6.07 0.14 6.63
C ILE A 47 5.37 0.96 5.54
N GLY A 48 5.68 2.26 5.49
CA GLY A 48 5.21 3.17 4.45
C GLY A 48 5.95 3.02 3.12
N LEU A 49 5.31 3.45 2.02
CA LEU A 49 5.88 3.42 0.66
C LEU A 49 7.27 4.08 0.58
N ASN A 50 7.42 5.23 1.25
CA ASN A 50 8.63 6.06 1.23
C ASN A 50 9.52 5.88 2.46
N ASP A 51 9.17 4.95 3.36
CA ASP A 51 10.03 4.67 4.49
C ASP A 51 11.35 4.09 3.95
N ARG A 52 12.45 4.75 4.29
CA ARG A 52 13.81 4.31 4.03
C ARG A 52 14.33 3.69 5.33
N PHE A 53 14.91 2.50 5.21
CA PHE A 53 15.72 1.89 6.27
C PHE A 53 17.17 2.30 6.05
#